data_AF-A0A8C6WGC1-F1
#
_entry.id   AF-A0A8C6WGC1-F1
#
_cell.length_a   1.000
_cell.length_b   1.000
_cell.length_c   1.000
_cell.angle_alpha   90.00
_cell.angle_beta   90.00
_cell.angle_gamma   90.00
#
_symmetry.space_group_name_H-M   'P 1'
#
loop_
_entity.id
_entity.type
_entity.pdbx_description
1 polymer ?
#
loop_
_entity_poly.entity_id
_entity_poly.type
_entity_poly.pdbx_seq_one_letter_code
_entity_poly.pdbx_strand_id
1 'polypeptide(L)'
;AAKEAAVEVLKSKDCSVEVSDLYAMKFKATATAEDITGEVKNPEHFRYAEETKLAWDEGRLSADITEEQRKLQEADLVIYQFPLYWFTVPAILKGWFDRVLTLGFAYTKEKRYSNGIFKKTKALLSFTTGSQETMFSPTGINGDMNVTLWPLQNGILHYCGFQVLAPQIFWAPADAAPEGRSAMLAAWNTRLQGLLDEKPLFFTPMDYFDCESFQLKPENVEKCVKEFGPTAGTHCGKPLPFPSASVVCYCCS
;
A
#
# COMPACT_ATOMS: atom_id res chain seq x y z
N ALA A 1 1.31 -19.53 -4.55
CA ALA A 1 -0.09 -19.85 -4.20
C ALA A 1 -0.97 -18.60 -4.19
N ALA A 2 -0.89 -17.70 -3.20
CA ALA A 2 -1.77 -16.52 -3.15
C ALA A 2 -1.69 -15.59 -4.39
N LYS A 3 -0.48 -15.39 -4.94
CA LYS A 3 -0.25 -14.70 -6.23
C LYS A 3 -0.98 -15.41 -7.37
N GLU A 4 -0.76 -16.71 -7.56
CA GLU A 4 -1.36 -17.50 -8.64
C GLU A 4 -2.90 -17.49 -8.53
N ALA A 5 -3.44 -17.66 -7.33
CA ALA A 5 -4.87 -17.56 -7.05
C ALA A 5 -5.45 -16.20 -7.50
N ALA A 6 -4.75 -15.09 -7.20
CA ALA A 6 -5.16 -13.77 -7.66
C ALA A 6 -5.13 -13.65 -9.20
N VAL A 7 -4.06 -14.14 -9.84
CA VAL A 7 -3.93 -14.13 -11.30
C VAL A 7 -5.05 -14.93 -11.96
N GLU A 8 -5.30 -16.16 -11.49
CA GLU A 8 -6.31 -17.06 -12.02
C GLU A 8 -7.72 -16.46 -11.88
N VAL A 9 -8.09 -16.01 -10.68
CA VAL A 9 -9.42 -15.45 -10.44
C VAL A 9 -9.63 -14.16 -11.22
N LEU A 10 -8.69 -13.23 -11.21
CA LEU A 10 -8.86 -11.96 -11.93
C LEU A 10 -8.94 -12.17 -13.45
N LYS A 11 -8.13 -13.06 -14.02
CA LYS A 11 -8.25 -13.44 -15.44
C LYS A 11 -9.60 -14.08 -15.76
N SER A 12 -10.16 -14.89 -14.86
CA SER A 12 -11.49 -15.48 -15.04
C SER A 12 -12.63 -14.45 -15.03
N LYS A 13 -12.35 -13.22 -14.59
CA LYS A 13 -13.27 -12.07 -14.59
C LYS A 13 -12.94 -11.08 -15.70
N ASP A 14 -12.31 -11.55 -16.78
CA ASP A 14 -11.93 -10.78 -17.95
C ASP A 14 -10.99 -9.58 -17.65
N CYS A 15 -10.27 -9.61 -16.52
CA CYS A 15 -9.25 -8.62 -16.23
C CYS A 15 -7.95 -8.94 -17.00
N SER A 16 -7.32 -7.90 -17.55
CA SER A 16 -5.90 -7.99 -17.93
C SER A 16 -5.06 -8.05 -16.65
N VAL A 17 -4.11 -8.98 -16.58
CA VAL A 17 -3.26 -9.17 -15.39
C VAL A 17 -1.80 -9.21 -15.79
N GLU A 18 -1.04 -8.22 -15.30
CA GLU A 18 0.41 -8.16 -15.35
C GLU A 18 1.02 -8.46 -13.98
N VAL A 19 2.21 -9.06 -13.95
CA VAL A 19 2.88 -9.48 -12.71
C VAL A 19 4.32 -8.97 -12.69
N SER A 20 4.66 -8.23 -11.64
CA SER A 20 6.05 -7.88 -11.31
C SER A 20 6.56 -8.77 -10.17
N ASP A 21 7.12 -9.93 -10.54
CA ASP A 21 7.79 -10.82 -9.60
C ASP A 21 9.21 -10.28 -9.33
N LEU A 22 9.32 -9.39 -8.34
CA LEU A 22 10.54 -8.61 -8.08
C LEU A 22 11.79 -9.48 -7.92
N TYR A 23 11.65 -10.66 -7.32
CA TYR A 23 12.77 -11.59 -7.15
C TYR A 23 13.15 -12.26 -8.47
N ALA A 24 12.17 -12.74 -9.25
CA ALA A 24 12.44 -13.32 -10.58
C ALA A 24 13.05 -12.30 -11.54
N MET A 25 12.63 -11.03 -11.43
CA MET A 25 13.17 -9.90 -12.19
C MET A 25 14.57 -9.48 -11.73
N LYS A 26 15.02 -9.94 -10.56
CA LYS A 26 16.23 -9.42 -9.88
C LYS A 26 16.17 -7.90 -9.74
N PHE A 27 15.01 -7.38 -9.35
CA PHE A 27 14.76 -5.94 -9.30
C PHE A 27 15.80 -5.25 -8.41
N LYS A 28 16.44 -4.21 -8.95
CA LYS A 28 17.39 -3.38 -8.20
C LYS A 28 16.63 -2.60 -7.14
N ALA A 29 16.91 -2.84 -5.85
CA ALA A 29 16.19 -2.19 -4.76
C ALA A 29 16.79 -0.84 -4.34
N THR A 30 18.04 -0.56 -4.69
CA THR A 30 18.77 0.63 -4.23
C THR A 30 18.47 1.83 -5.13
N ALA A 31 18.01 2.93 -4.52
CA ALA A 31 17.86 4.22 -5.18
C ALA A 31 19.23 4.89 -5.33
N THR A 32 19.74 5.03 -6.56
CA THR A 32 21.07 5.61 -6.84
C THR A 32 21.06 6.47 -8.11
N ALA A 33 22.14 7.21 -8.37
CA ALA A 33 22.26 8.01 -9.60
C ALA A 33 22.15 7.18 -10.90
N GLU A 34 22.38 5.86 -10.84
CA GLU A 34 22.22 4.94 -11.98
C GLU A 34 20.76 4.77 -12.44
N ASP A 35 19.79 5.25 -11.64
CA ASP A 35 18.38 5.28 -12.01
C ASP A 35 18.07 6.36 -13.07
N ILE A 36 19.08 7.18 -13.39
CA ILE A 36 19.02 8.27 -14.36
C ILE A 36 19.98 7.93 -15.49
N THR A 37 19.47 7.95 -16.72
CA THR A 37 20.26 7.84 -17.93
C THR A 37 20.85 9.20 -18.32
N GLY A 38 22.12 9.20 -18.73
CA GLY A 38 22.87 10.42 -19.03
C GLY A 38 23.43 11.09 -17.78
N GLU A 39 23.70 12.40 -17.88
CA GLU A 39 24.27 13.17 -16.78
C GLU A 39 23.19 13.60 -15.77
N VAL A 40 23.57 13.58 -14.49
CA VAL A 40 22.80 14.23 -13.42
C VAL A 40 23.12 15.72 -13.38
N LYS A 41 22.17 16.56 -13.01
CA LYS A 41 22.32 18.02 -13.10
C LYS A 41 23.32 18.57 -12.09
N ASN A 42 23.38 18.00 -10.88
CA ASN A 42 24.24 18.46 -9.80
C ASN A 42 24.93 17.26 -9.10
N PRO A 43 25.98 16.69 -9.70
CA PRO A 43 26.65 15.50 -9.16
C PRO A 43 27.31 15.76 -7.79
N GLU A 44 27.85 16.96 -7.57
CA GLU A 44 28.51 17.35 -6.31
C GLU A 44 27.51 17.49 -5.14
N HIS A 45 26.24 17.76 -5.44
CA HIS A 45 25.16 17.88 -4.46
C HIS A 45 23.93 17.08 -4.90
N PHE A 46 24.14 15.78 -5.16
CA PHE A 46 23.09 14.90 -5.67
C PHE A 46 21.88 14.82 -4.72
N ARG A 47 20.71 15.19 -5.24
CA ARG A 47 19.42 15.09 -4.53
C ARG A 47 18.47 14.22 -5.32
N TYR A 48 18.38 12.95 -4.92
CA TYR A 48 17.65 11.91 -5.66
C TYR A 48 16.25 12.34 -6.12
N ALA A 49 15.43 12.95 -5.24
CA ALA A 49 14.07 13.36 -5.58
C ALA A 49 14.02 14.47 -6.67
N GLU A 50 14.97 15.41 -6.68
CA GLU A 50 15.01 16.49 -7.66
C GLU A 50 15.55 16.00 -9.00
N GLU A 51 16.60 15.18 -8.95
CA GLU A 51 17.24 14.59 -10.13
C GLU A 51 16.33 13.59 -10.84
N THR A 52 15.64 12.72 -10.11
CA THR A 52 14.67 11.78 -10.70
C THR A 52 13.41 12.46 -11.19
N LYS A 53 12.98 13.58 -10.59
CA LYS A 53 11.89 14.41 -11.12
C LYS A 53 12.27 15.00 -12.48
N LEU A 54 13.48 15.55 -12.60
CA LEU A 54 13.98 16.09 -13.86
C LEU A 54 14.14 14.98 -14.90
N ALA A 55 14.72 13.84 -14.51
CA ALA A 55 14.85 12.69 -15.40
C ALA A 55 13.48 12.17 -15.86
N TRP A 56 12.45 12.19 -15.01
CA TRP A 56 11.09 11.83 -15.40
C TRP A 56 10.52 12.81 -16.43
N ASP A 57 10.65 14.13 -16.21
CA ASP A 57 10.18 15.16 -17.15
C ASP A 57 10.83 15.03 -18.54
N GLU A 58 12.08 14.58 -18.57
CA GLU A 58 12.90 14.47 -19.79
C GLU A 58 12.91 13.04 -20.38
N GLY A 59 12.20 12.08 -19.79
CA GLY A 59 12.17 10.69 -20.27
C GLY A 59 13.49 9.93 -20.12
N ARG A 60 14.28 10.26 -19.08
CA ARG A 60 15.61 9.73 -18.81
C ARG A 60 15.69 8.79 -17.62
N LEU A 61 14.57 8.39 -17.00
CA LEU A 61 14.60 7.34 -15.97
C LEU A 61 15.03 5.98 -16.58
N SER A 62 15.64 5.13 -15.77
CA SER A 62 16.05 3.79 -16.19
C SER A 62 14.86 2.96 -16.70
N ALA A 63 15.14 2.06 -17.65
CA ALA A 63 14.10 1.27 -18.33
C ALA A 63 13.29 0.39 -17.38
N ASP A 64 13.92 -0.15 -16.34
CA ASP A 64 13.24 -0.95 -15.32
C ASP A 64 12.28 -0.12 -14.47
N ILE A 65 12.57 1.16 -14.21
CA ILE A 65 11.63 2.06 -13.52
C ILE A 65 10.46 2.40 -14.43
N THR A 66 10.75 2.82 -15.67
CA THR A 66 9.69 3.26 -16.60
C THR A 66 8.72 2.14 -16.97
N GLU A 67 9.17 0.89 -17.05
CA GLU A 67 8.29 -0.26 -17.27
C GLU A 67 7.33 -0.49 -16.09
N GLU A 68 7.81 -0.36 -14.85
CA GLU A 68 6.94 -0.48 -13.67
C GLU A 68 5.97 0.72 -13.54
N GLN A 69 6.41 1.91 -13.96
CA GLN A 69 5.56 3.09 -14.04
C GLN A 69 4.45 2.92 -15.10
N ARG A 70 4.75 2.31 -16.26
CA ARG A 70 3.76 1.97 -17.28
C ARG A 70 2.67 1.05 -16.72
N LYS A 71 3.06 -0.05 -16.09
CA LYS A 71 2.12 -0.99 -15.46
C LYS A 71 1.21 -0.30 -14.44
N LEU A 72 1.76 0.60 -13.64
CA LEU A 72 0.97 1.39 -12.68
C LEU A 72 -0.02 2.36 -13.33
N GLN A 73 0.34 2.96 -14.46
CA GLN A 73 -0.55 3.87 -15.20
C GLN A 73 -1.74 3.14 -15.83
N GLU A 74 -1.54 1.90 -16.25
CA GLU A 74 -2.56 1.06 -16.86
C GLU A 74 -3.42 0.31 -15.84
N ALA A 75 -2.98 0.22 -14.57
CA ALA A 75 -3.68 -0.55 -13.55
C ALA A 75 -4.87 0.20 -12.94
N ASP A 76 -6.03 -0.48 -12.91
CA ASP A 76 -7.18 -0.11 -12.08
C ASP A 76 -7.09 -0.67 -10.65
N LEU A 77 -6.35 -1.76 -10.47
CA LEU A 77 -6.12 -2.44 -9.19
C LEU A 77 -4.66 -2.90 -9.09
N VAL A 78 -4.03 -2.62 -7.95
CA VAL A 78 -2.68 -3.11 -7.62
C VAL A 78 -2.71 -3.97 -6.36
N ILE A 79 -2.26 -5.23 -6.47
CA ILE A 79 -2.14 -6.15 -5.32
C ILE A 79 -0.66 -6.33 -4.98
N TYR A 80 -0.27 -5.88 -3.79
CA TYR A 80 1.08 -6.09 -3.26
C TYR A 80 1.11 -7.39 -2.46
N GLN A 81 1.65 -8.46 -3.04
CA GLN A 81 1.83 -9.75 -2.38
C GLN A 81 3.22 -9.89 -1.74
N PHE A 82 3.31 -10.05 -0.42
CA PHE A 82 4.61 -10.19 0.26
C PHE A 82 4.52 -10.94 1.59
N PRO A 83 5.63 -11.50 2.12
CA PRO A 83 5.71 -11.86 3.54
C PRO A 83 6.02 -10.62 4.39
N LEU A 84 5.33 -10.45 5.52
CA LEU A 84 5.61 -9.36 6.46
C LEU A 84 6.98 -9.56 7.11
N TYR A 85 7.94 -8.69 6.79
CA TYR A 85 9.31 -8.73 7.32
C TYR A 85 9.53 -7.53 8.21
N TRP A 86 9.94 -7.76 9.47
CA TRP A 86 10.21 -6.68 10.43
C TRP A 86 9.09 -5.64 10.50
N PHE A 87 7.84 -6.11 10.60
CA PHE A 87 6.66 -5.26 10.69
C PHE A 87 6.45 -4.33 9.47
N THR A 88 7.04 -4.68 8.33
CA THR A 88 6.92 -3.93 7.07
C THR A 88 7.07 -4.84 5.85
N VAL A 89 7.20 -4.25 4.68
CA VAL A 89 7.45 -4.95 3.41
C VAL A 89 8.90 -5.43 3.31
N PRO A 90 9.20 -6.50 2.54
CA PRO A 90 10.56 -6.90 2.23
C PRO A 90 11.36 -5.75 1.60
N ALA A 91 12.67 -5.72 1.84
CA ALA A 91 13.56 -4.65 1.36
C ALA A 91 13.47 -4.44 -0.16
N ILE A 92 13.28 -5.51 -0.95
CA ILE A 92 13.12 -5.40 -2.41
C ILE A 92 11.84 -4.66 -2.81
N LEU A 93 10.73 -4.87 -2.08
CA LEU A 93 9.47 -4.16 -2.31
C LEU A 93 9.55 -2.72 -1.79
N LYS A 94 10.25 -2.48 -0.68
CA LYS A 94 10.54 -1.12 -0.24
C LYS A 94 11.35 -0.34 -1.28
N GLY A 95 12.38 -0.99 -1.84
CA GLY A 95 13.18 -0.41 -2.92
C GLY A 95 12.39 -0.18 -4.20
N TRP A 96 11.43 -1.04 -4.52
CA TRP A 96 10.48 -0.80 -5.61
C TRP A 96 9.65 0.46 -5.37
N PHE A 97 9.11 0.67 -4.16
CA PHE A 97 8.43 1.93 -3.85
C PHE A 97 9.35 3.14 -4.02
N ASP A 98 10.58 3.06 -3.50
CA ASP A 98 11.53 4.18 -3.52
C ASP A 98 11.98 4.57 -4.94
N ARG A 99 12.10 3.59 -5.85
CA ARG A 99 12.56 3.82 -7.22
C ARG A 99 11.42 4.12 -8.19
N VAL A 100 10.25 3.51 -8.01
CA VAL A 100 9.14 3.60 -8.98
C VAL A 100 8.20 4.77 -8.65
N LEU A 101 7.91 5.02 -7.38
CA LEU A 101 6.97 6.07 -6.95
C LEU A 101 7.68 7.44 -6.86
N THR A 102 8.23 7.92 -7.98
CA THR A 102 9.01 9.17 -8.01
C THR A 102 8.13 10.42 -7.94
N LEU A 103 8.74 11.53 -7.49
CA LEU A 103 8.14 12.87 -7.58
C LEU A 103 7.80 13.18 -9.04
N GLY A 104 6.62 13.77 -9.28
CA GLY A 104 6.10 14.04 -10.63
C GLY A 104 5.24 12.90 -11.16
N PHE A 105 5.72 11.66 -11.06
CA PHE A 105 5.00 10.47 -11.48
C PHE A 105 3.90 10.04 -10.50
N ALA A 106 4.26 9.79 -9.23
CA ALA A 106 3.35 9.20 -8.25
C ALA A 106 2.72 10.22 -7.29
N TYR A 107 3.40 11.34 -7.08
CA TYR A 107 2.91 12.44 -6.24
C TYR A 107 3.51 13.78 -6.66
N THR A 108 2.86 14.88 -6.25
CA THR A 108 3.43 16.23 -6.24
C THR A 108 3.10 16.93 -4.92
N LYS A 109 3.55 18.17 -4.74
CA LYS A 109 3.17 18.98 -3.57
C LYS A 109 1.65 19.20 -3.50
N GLU A 110 1.01 19.36 -4.65
CA GLU A 110 -0.43 19.63 -4.82
C GLU A 110 -1.24 18.33 -4.93
N LYS A 111 -0.66 17.27 -5.53
CA LYS A 111 -1.32 15.99 -5.77
C LYS A 111 -0.78 14.92 -4.82
N ARG A 112 -1.38 14.84 -3.63
CA ARG A 112 -1.12 13.83 -2.61
C ARG A 112 -2.39 13.45 -1.85
N TYR A 113 -2.38 12.33 -1.14
CA TYR A 113 -3.50 11.84 -0.35
C TYR A 113 -4.79 11.79 -1.19
N SER A 114 -5.94 12.24 -0.70
CA SER A 114 -7.19 12.25 -1.46
C SER A 114 -7.16 13.00 -2.80
N ASN A 115 -6.17 13.89 -3.00
CA ASN A 115 -5.95 14.62 -4.25
C ASN A 115 -4.82 14.01 -5.12
N GLY A 116 -4.30 12.84 -4.73
CA GLY A 116 -3.17 12.17 -5.35
C GLY A 116 -3.42 11.73 -6.80
N ILE A 117 -2.33 11.33 -7.45
CA ILE A 117 -2.32 10.96 -8.87
C ILE A 117 -3.14 9.70 -9.11
N PHE A 118 -3.01 8.69 -8.23
CA PHE A 118 -3.68 7.40 -8.35
C PHE A 118 -5.07 7.33 -7.69
N LYS A 119 -5.78 8.46 -7.57
CA LYS A 119 -7.10 8.54 -6.89
C LYS A 119 -8.24 7.71 -7.47
N LYS A 120 -8.03 7.14 -8.66
CA LYS A 120 -8.96 6.21 -9.32
C LYS A 120 -8.50 4.75 -9.24
N THR A 121 -7.25 4.50 -8.86
CA THR A 121 -6.67 3.17 -8.77
C THR A 121 -6.84 2.61 -7.37
N LYS A 122 -7.29 1.36 -7.27
CA LYS A 122 -7.37 0.63 -5.99
C LYS A 122 -6.05 -0.03 -5.68
N ALA A 123 -5.71 -0.13 -4.39
CA ALA A 123 -4.52 -0.86 -3.94
C ALA A 123 -4.84 -1.75 -2.74
N LEU A 124 -4.25 -2.95 -2.69
CA LEU A 124 -4.42 -3.90 -1.59
C LEU A 124 -3.06 -4.47 -1.16
N LEU A 125 -2.85 -4.54 0.16
CA LEU A 125 -1.74 -5.30 0.75
C LEU A 125 -2.22 -6.73 1.02
N SER A 126 -1.63 -7.73 0.37
CA SER A 126 -1.88 -9.15 0.58
C SER A 126 -0.63 -9.79 1.17
N PHE A 127 -0.65 -10.21 2.43
CA PHE A 127 0.59 -10.65 3.06
C PHE A 127 0.42 -11.79 4.06
N THR A 128 1.51 -12.54 4.22
CA THR A 128 1.62 -13.61 5.21
C THR A 128 2.38 -13.13 6.42
N THR A 129 2.00 -13.56 7.62
CA THR A 129 2.75 -13.32 8.86
C THR A 129 3.39 -14.60 9.37
N GLY A 130 4.46 -14.48 10.17
CA GLY A 130 4.92 -15.57 11.03
C GLY A 130 4.10 -15.70 12.31
N SER A 131 3.43 -14.63 12.75
CA SER A 131 2.69 -14.59 14.01
C SER A 131 1.20 -14.91 13.82
N GLN A 132 0.60 -15.46 14.88
CA GLN A 132 -0.85 -15.65 14.97
C GLN A 132 -1.57 -14.29 15.04
N GLU A 133 -2.84 -14.27 14.63
CA GLU A 133 -3.69 -13.08 14.66
C GLU A 133 -3.80 -12.46 16.07
N THR A 134 -3.93 -13.31 17.09
CA THR A 134 -4.09 -12.89 18.49
C THR A 134 -2.93 -12.04 19.00
N MET A 135 -1.72 -12.26 18.47
CA MET A 135 -0.52 -11.47 18.81
C MET A 135 -0.62 -10.02 18.34
N PHE A 136 -1.46 -9.74 17.33
CA PHE A 136 -1.68 -8.42 16.74
C PHE A 136 -3.02 -7.76 17.15
N SER A 137 -3.64 -8.30 18.20
CA SER A 137 -4.79 -7.66 18.84
C SER A 137 -4.38 -6.41 19.64
N PRO A 138 -5.33 -5.54 20.05
CA PRO A 138 -5.02 -4.39 20.90
C PRO A 138 -4.33 -4.73 22.23
N THR A 139 -4.44 -5.98 22.69
CA THR A 139 -3.79 -6.50 23.90
C THR A 139 -2.69 -7.52 23.58
N GLY A 140 -2.38 -7.72 22.29
CA GLY A 140 -1.37 -8.67 21.83
C GLY A 140 0.04 -8.09 21.94
N ILE A 141 1.03 -8.98 22.06
CA ILE A 141 2.43 -8.60 22.25
C ILE A 141 3.03 -7.77 21.09
N ASN A 142 2.50 -7.93 19.88
CA ASN A 142 2.94 -7.19 18.70
C ASN A 142 2.19 -5.86 18.52
N GLY A 143 1.14 -5.61 19.31
CA GLY A 143 0.26 -4.45 19.20
C GLY A 143 -0.71 -4.53 18.01
N ASP A 144 -1.59 -3.53 17.91
CA ASP A 144 -2.65 -3.48 16.91
C ASP A 144 -2.08 -3.42 15.47
N MET A 145 -2.47 -4.38 14.62
CA MET A 145 -2.10 -4.43 13.21
C MET A 145 -2.43 -3.13 12.45
N ASN A 146 -3.48 -2.41 12.83
CA ASN A 146 -3.83 -1.13 12.18
C ASN A 146 -2.74 -0.07 12.37
N VAL A 147 -2.02 -0.09 13.50
CA VAL A 147 -0.86 0.79 13.74
C VAL A 147 0.31 0.35 12.87
N THR A 148 0.57 -0.95 12.77
CA THR A 148 1.65 -1.51 11.93
C THR A 148 1.46 -1.16 10.45
N LEU A 149 0.22 -1.21 9.95
CA LEU A 149 -0.06 -0.97 8.52
C LEU A 149 -0.16 0.50 8.14
N TRP A 150 -0.32 1.41 9.11
CA TRP A 150 -0.51 2.84 8.84
C TRP A 150 0.58 3.46 7.95
N PRO A 151 1.89 3.24 8.19
CA PRO A 151 2.94 3.82 7.34
C PRO A 151 2.87 3.34 5.89
N LEU A 152 2.42 2.10 5.65
CA LEU A 152 2.31 1.54 4.30
C LEU A 152 1.03 2.03 3.61
N GLN A 153 -0.12 1.85 4.27
CA GLN A 153 -1.42 2.18 3.70
C GLN A 153 -1.62 3.68 3.56
N ASN A 154 -1.34 4.46 4.60
CA ASN A 154 -1.47 5.92 4.53
C ASN A 154 -0.21 6.58 3.93
N GLY A 155 0.97 6.23 4.45
CA GLY A 155 2.22 6.93 4.14
C GLY A 155 2.79 6.67 2.75
N ILE A 156 2.50 5.52 2.14
CA ILE A 156 2.94 5.18 0.78
C ILE A 156 1.75 5.20 -0.18
N LEU A 157 0.77 4.32 0.04
CA LEU A 157 -0.31 4.11 -0.93
C LEU A 157 -1.26 5.32 -0.98
N HIS A 158 -1.89 5.66 0.14
CA HIS A 158 -2.83 6.78 0.17
C HIS A 158 -2.13 8.10 -0.18
N TYR A 159 -0.88 8.31 0.25
CA TYR A 159 -0.07 9.48 -0.13
C TYR A 159 0.01 9.67 -1.65
N CYS A 160 0.18 8.60 -2.43
CA CYS A 160 0.18 8.67 -3.90
C CYS A 160 -1.25 8.75 -4.52
N GLY A 161 -2.28 8.62 -3.69
CA GLY A 161 -3.68 8.77 -4.05
C GLY A 161 -4.50 7.49 -4.07
N PHE A 162 -3.89 6.32 -3.91
CA PHE A 162 -4.61 5.06 -4.05
C PHE A 162 -5.85 4.97 -3.14
N GLN A 163 -6.90 4.35 -3.67
CA GLN A 163 -8.04 3.87 -2.89
C GLN A 163 -7.64 2.56 -2.21
N VAL A 164 -7.17 2.62 -0.97
CA VAL A 164 -6.61 1.45 -0.28
C VAL A 164 -7.73 0.56 0.24
N LEU A 165 -7.77 -0.69 -0.20
CA LEU A 165 -8.70 -1.72 0.28
C LEU A 165 -8.22 -2.32 1.60
N ALA A 166 -9.13 -2.99 2.32
CA ALA A 166 -8.75 -3.75 3.51
C ALA A 166 -7.64 -4.75 3.19
N PRO A 167 -6.65 -4.97 4.07
CA PRO A 167 -5.56 -5.90 3.78
C PRO A 167 -6.10 -7.34 3.69
N GLN A 168 -5.44 -8.20 2.92
CA GLN A 168 -5.61 -9.64 2.99
C GLN A 168 -4.46 -10.20 3.84
N ILE A 169 -4.78 -10.70 5.04
CA ILE A 169 -3.77 -11.22 5.97
C ILE A 169 -3.89 -12.73 6.09
N PHE A 170 -2.81 -13.42 5.79
CA PHE A 170 -2.65 -14.86 5.99
C PHE A 170 -1.87 -15.05 7.30
N TRP A 171 -2.60 -15.33 8.38
CA TRP A 171 -2.02 -15.46 9.72
C TRP A 171 -1.30 -16.80 9.91
N ALA A 172 0.00 -16.77 10.21
CA ALA A 172 0.84 -17.93 10.52
C ALA A 172 0.64 -19.17 9.61
N PRO A 173 0.66 -19.05 8.26
CA PRO A 173 0.41 -20.19 7.37
C PRO A 173 1.47 -21.31 7.50
N ALA A 174 2.66 -21.00 8.02
CA ALA A 174 3.70 -21.99 8.28
C ALA A 174 3.32 -22.95 9.43
N ASP A 175 2.55 -22.46 10.41
CA ASP A 175 2.09 -23.25 11.57
C ASP A 175 0.74 -23.95 11.30
N ALA A 176 0.04 -23.56 10.22
CA ALA A 176 -1.25 -24.12 9.86
C ALA A 176 -1.11 -25.53 9.24
N ALA A 177 -2.08 -26.41 9.52
CA ALA A 177 -2.24 -27.68 8.82
C ALA A 177 -2.53 -27.46 7.31
N PRO A 178 -2.32 -28.47 6.44
CA PRO A 178 -2.66 -28.37 5.01
C PRO A 178 -4.09 -27.89 4.73
N GLU A 179 -5.05 -28.33 5.54
CA GLU A 179 -6.46 -27.95 5.46
C GLU A 179 -6.64 -26.47 5.80
N GLY A 180 -5.93 -25.98 6.83
CA GLY A 180 -5.92 -24.58 7.22
C GLY A 180 -5.36 -23.67 6.12
N ARG A 181 -4.24 -24.06 5.49
CA ARG A 181 -3.69 -23.32 4.34
C ARG A 181 -4.64 -23.32 3.15
N SER A 182 -5.31 -24.44 2.90
CA SER A 182 -6.32 -24.56 1.83
C SER A 182 -7.52 -23.66 2.10
N ALA A 183 -7.99 -23.60 3.35
CA ALA A 183 -9.06 -22.70 3.77
C ALA A 183 -8.69 -21.23 3.59
N MET A 184 -7.46 -20.84 3.93
CA MET A 184 -6.98 -19.46 3.69
C MET A 184 -7.00 -19.10 2.20
N LEU A 185 -6.57 -20.01 1.31
CA LEU A 185 -6.62 -19.80 -0.14
C LEU A 185 -8.06 -19.76 -0.66
N ALA A 186 -8.95 -20.60 -0.13
CA ALA A 186 -10.37 -20.60 -0.50
C ALA A 186 -11.06 -19.28 -0.10
N ALA A 187 -10.76 -18.76 1.09
CA ALA A 187 -11.23 -17.46 1.54
C ALA A 187 -10.72 -16.33 0.64
N TRP A 188 -9.43 -16.38 0.25
CA TRP A 188 -8.85 -15.41 -0.68
C TRP A 188 -9.51 -15.46 -2.07
N ASN A 189 -9.71 -16.66 -2.62
CA ASN A 189 -10.43 -16.86 -3.88
C ASN A 189 -11.84 -16.30 -3.83
N THR A 190 -12.54 -16.50 -2.70
CA THR A 190 -13.90 -15.99 -2.50
C THR A 190 -13.91 -14.46 -2.50
N ARG A 191 -13.00 -13.83 -1.78
CA ARG A 191 -12.87 -12.37 -1.73
C ARG A 191 -12.55 -11.77 -3.10
N LEU A 192 -11.62 -12.39 -3.84
CA LEU A 192 -11.25 -11.97 -5.19
C LEU A 192 -12.44 -11.88 -6.15
N GLN A 193 -13.52 -12.64 -5.91
CA GLN A 193 -14.72 -12.58 -6.74
C GLN A 193 -15.47 -11.24 -6.67
N GLY A 194 -15.33 -10.48 -5.59
CA GLY A 194 -15.99 -9.19 -5.39
C GLY A 194 -15.02 -8.03 -5.16
N LEU A 195 -13.71 -8.26 -5.32
CA LEU A 195 -12.67 -7.32 -4.89
C LEU A 195 -12.77 -5.94 -5.57
N LEU A 196 -13.16 -5.91 -6.85
CA LEU A 196 -13.31 -4.65 -7.59
C LEU A 196 -14.47 -3.79 -7.10
N ASP A 197 -15.45 -4.36 -6.40
CA ASP A 197 -16.61 -3.63 -5.86
C ASP A 197 -16.42 -3.26 -4.39
N GLU A 198 -15.35 -3.72 -3.74
CA GLU A 198 -15.07 -3.39 -2.34
C GLU A 198 -14.92 -1.88 -2.13
N LYS A 199 -15.48 -1.42 -1.01
CA LYS A 199 -15.30 -0.04 -0.53
C LYS A 199 -13.89 0.08 0.07
N PRO A 200 -13.14 1.15 -0.26
CA PRO A 200 -11.83 1.38 0.33
C PRO A 200 -11.93 1.75 1.81
N LEU A 201 -10.82 1.58 2.52
CA LEU A 201 -10.61 2.09 3.86
C LEU A 201 -10.78 3.61 3.89
N PHE A 202 -11.24 4.11 5.03
CA PHE A 202 -11.35 5.55 5.25
C PHE A 202 -10.01 6.14 5.70
N PHE A 203 -9.56 7.18 5.00
CA PHE A 203 -8.49 8.06 5.43
C PHE A 203 -9.04 9.48 5.54
N THR A 204 -8.49 10.27 6.46
CA THR A 204 -8.87 11.68 6.59
C THR A 204 -8.48 12.43 5.31
N PRO A 205 -9.44 13.00 4.54
CA PRO A 205 -9.14 13.61 3.25
C PRO A 205 -8.43 14.96 3.41
N MET A 206 -7.74 15.41 2.36
CA MET A 206 -6.95 16.65 2.38
C MET A 206 -7.78 17.89 2.75
N ASP A 207 -9.05 17.94 2.37
CA ASP A 207 -9.92 19.10 2.65
C ASP A 207 -10.19 19.31 4.14
N TYR A 208 -9.86 18.31 4.98
CA TYR A 208 -9.97 18.42 6.44
C TYR A 208 -8.78 19.16 7.06
N PHE A 209 -7.69 19.33 6.32
CA PHE A 209 -6.47 19.97 6.76
C PHE A 209 -6.33 21.37 6.16
N ASP A 210 -5.75 22.27 6.94
CA ASP A 210 -5.33 23.57 6.48
C ASP A 210 -4.12 23.43 5.54
N CYS A 211 -4.13 24.13 4.40
CA CYS A 211 -3.15 23.92 3.33
C CYS A 211 -1.78 24.56 3.62
N GLU A 212 -1.70 25.48 4.58
CA GLU A 212 -0.47 26.17 4.96
C GLU A 212 0.20 25.51 6.17
N SER A 213 -0.57 25.21 7.22
CA SER A 213 -0.09 24.62 8.46
C SER A 213 -0.08 23.09 8.46
N PHE A 214 -0.81 22.47 7.53
CA PHE A 214 -0.98 21.01 7.42
C PHE A 214 -1.60 20.38 8.68
N GLN A 215 -2.25 21.17 9.53
CA GLN A 215 -2.98 20.72 10.69
C GLN A 215 -4.46 20.51 10.35
N LEU A 216 -5.16 19.67 11.13
CA LEU A 216 -6.61 19.58 11.01
C LEU A 216 -7.24 20.95 11.27
N LYS A 217 -8.18 21.35 10.40
CA LYS A 217 -8.92 22.60 10.59
C LYS A 217 -9.75 22.51 11.89
N PRO A 218 -9.91 23.61 12.65
CA PRO A 218 -10.61 23.61 13.92
C PRO A 218 -11.99 22.94 13.88
N GLU A 219 -12.78 23.21 12.84
CA GLU A 219 -14.13 22.62 12.65
C GLU A 219 -14.11 21.10 12.44
N ASN A 220 -12.98 20.53 12.03
CA ASN A 220 -12.80 19.09 11.88
C ASN A 220 -12.18 18.46 13.14
N VAL A 221 -11.40 19.21 13.92
CA VAL A 221 -10.97 18.80 15.26
C VAL A 221 -12.19 18.62 16.17
N GLU A 222 -13.17 19.53 16.10
CA GLU A 222 -14.43 19.42 16.84
C GLU A 222 -15.24 18.18 16.44
N LYS A 223 -15.21 17.78 15.17
CA LYS A 223 -15.83 16.51 14.72
C LYS A 223 -15.08 15.28 15.23
N CYS A 224 -13.79 15.41 15.53
CA CYS A 224 -13.00 14.40 16.23
C CYS A 224 -13.32 14.35 17.74
N VAL A 225 -14.22 15.20 18.28
CA VAL A 225 -14.68 15.17 19.68
C VAL A 225 -15.56 13.93 19.99
N LYS A 226 -15.87 13.10 18.99
CA LYS A 226 -16.49 11.76 19.17
C LYS A 226 -15.62 10.79 20.00
N GLU A 227 -16.20 9.68 20.44
CA GLU A 227 -15.53 8.67 21.30
C GLU A 227 -14.21 8.15 20.72
N PHE A 228 -14.09 8.08 19.39
CA PHE A 228 -12.92 7.58 18.68
C PHE A 228 -12.31 8.65 17.77
N GLY A 229 -11.00 8.56 17.56
CA GLY A 229 -10.31 9.31 16.50
C GLY A 229 -10.72 8.82 15.10
N PRO A 230 -10.58 9.65 14.05
CA PRO A 230 -11.00 9.29 12.69
C PRO A 230 -10.19 8.16 12.04
N THR A 231 -8.89 8.04 12.34
CA THR A 231 -8.02 6.98 11.80
C THR A 231 -6.88 6.65 12.77
N ALA A 232 -6.05 5.65 12.44
CA ALA A 232 -4.87 5.29 13.23
C ALA A 232 -3.87 6.44 13.42
N GLY A 233 -3.55 7.20 12.35
CA GLY A 233 -2.59 8.29 12.45
C GLY A 233 -3.18 9.67 12.75
N THR A 234 -4.48 9.85 12.55
CA THR A 234 -5.20 11.09 12.91
C THR A 234 -6.08 10.89 14.14
N HIS A 235 -5.60 10.13 15.12
CA HIS A 235 -6.40 9.71 16.28
C HIS A 235 -6.73 10.84 17.29
N CYS A 236 -6.10 12.02 17.17
CA CYS A 236 -6.36 13.19 18.02
C CYS A 236 -6.25 12.93 19.54
N GLY A 237 -5.37 12.02 19.96
CA GLY A 237 -5.23 11.62 21.37
C GLY A 237 -6.35 10.72 21.89
N LYS A 238 -7.20 10.19 21.01
CA LYS A 238 -8.34 9.33 21.34
C LYS A 238 -8.09 7.86 21.03
N PRO A 239 -8.93 6.95 21.56
CA PRO A 239 -8.92 5.56 21.13
C PRO A 239 -9.04 5.45 19.61
N LEU A 240 -8.33 4.47 19.04
CA LEU A 240 -8.42 4.17 17.62
C LEU A 240 -9.84 3.70 17.30
N PRO A 241 -10.40 4.08 16.14
CA PRO A 241 -11.69 3.54 15.74
C PRO A 241 -11.55 2.03 15.65
N PHE A 242 -12.41 1.29 16.38
CA PHE A 242 -12.51 -0.16 16.20
C PHE A 242 -12.66 -0.45 14.71
N PRO A 243 -12.03 -1.50 14.17
CA PRO A 243 -12.04 -1.79 12.74
C PRO A 243 -13.48 -1.70 12.25
N SER A 244 -13.73 -0.72 11.39
CA SER A 244 -15.06 -0.40 10.90
C SER A 244 -15.62 -1.59 10.14
N ALA A 245 -16.33 -2.47 10.85
CA ALA A 245 -17.27 -3.48 10.35
C ALA A 245 -17.02 -4.02 8.93
N SER A 246 -15.80 -4.49 8.63
CA SER A 246 -15.46 -5.09 7.33
C SER A 246 -14.48 -6.27 7.42
N VAL A 247 -14.12 -6.71 8.63
CA VAL A 247 -13.53 -8.04 8.83
C VAL A 247 -14.63 -8.89 9.43
N VAL A 248 -15.44 -9.50 8.57
CA VAL A 248 -16.31 -10.60 8.98
C VAL A 248 -15.38 -11.76 9.32
N CYS A 249 -15.09 -11.92 10.61
CA CYS A 249 -14.51 -13.16 11.13
C CYS A 249 -15.54 -14.28 10.92
N TYR A 250 -15.31 -15.13 9.92
CA TYR A 250 -15.86 -16.49 9.98
C TYR A 250 -14.89 -17.32 10.82
N CYS A 251 -15.14 -17.37 12.14
CA CYS A 251 -14.62 -18.47 12.94
C CYS A 251 -15.32 -19.75 12.46
N CYS A 252 -14.59 -20.63 11.77
CA CYS A 252 -14.98 -22.04 11.74
C CYS A 252 -14.50 -22.66 13.05
N SER A 253 -15.46 -23.27 13.76
CA SER A 253 -15.18 -24.30 14.77
C SER A 253 -14.78 -25.59 14.08
#